data_AF-A0A381EDB6-F1
#
_entry.id   AF-A0A381EDB6-F1
#
_cell.length_a   1.000
_cell.length_b   1.000
_cell.length_c   1.000
_cell.angle_alpha   90.00
_cell.angle_beta   90.00
_cell.angle_gamma   90.00
#
_symmetry.space_group_name_H-M   'P 1'
#
loop_
_entity.id
_entity.type
_entity.pdbx_description
1 polymer ?
#
loop_
_entity_poly.entity_id
_entity_poly.type
_entity_poly.pdbx_seq_one_letter_code
_entity_poly.pdbx_strand_id
1 'polypeptide(L)'
;MSRLFHPGLLLLSAVALAAAAEETPSTEVAVGVAGGYSKGLYRSYDGNWSALPLVQVESPYFYVRGLSAGARVFSSDDQAHELLVGSTWQLGQAFKPSRADDRQLQQLDRRRDIVTADLAYNFYSPYGNVETQWSADISGRSKGQLASIQYSYFWQPDEALTVTPAIGVKYADKRYNRYYYGITAKEAARSGLPAYAPGATLQPYLDVAAEYRFSRHFSAFASARLETLGADVKRSPMVDERFHFQGAAGLLYRF
;
A
#
# COMPACT_ATOMS: atom_id res chain seq x y z
N MET A 1 27.08 -11.87 1.49
CA MET A 1 26.32 -10.66 1.10
C MET A 1 25.05 -11.11 0.37
N SER A 2 23.98 -11.43 1.09
CA SER A 2 22.69 -11.78 0.47
C SER A 2 21.87 -10.50 0.29
N ARG A 3 21.79 -9.99 -0.93
CA ARG A 3 20.80 -8.97 -1.32
C ARG A 3 19.45 -9.68 -1.33
N LEU A 4 18.78 -9.73 -0.17
CA LEU A 4 17.39 -10.18 -0.10
C LEU A 4 16.52 -9.19 -0.87
N PHE A 5 15.60 -9.74 -1.65
CA PHE A 5 14.49 -9.05 -2.29
C PHE A 5 13.65 -8.30 -1.26
N HIS A 6 13.26 -7.05 -1.56
CA HIS A 6 12.44 -6.22 -0.68
C HIS A 6 11.23 -5.67 -1.42
N PRO A 7 10.02 -6.19 -1.19
CA PRO A 7 8.84 -5.77 -1.94
C PRO A 7 8.44 -4.31 -1.68
N GLY A 8 8.25 -3.50 -2.73
CA GLY A 8 7.47 -2.26 -2.65
C GLY A 8 5.97 -2.56 -2.57
N LEU A 9 5.19 -1.70 -1.91
CA LEU A 9 3.74 -1.87 -1.77
C LEU A 9 3.07 -1.62 -3.13
N LEU A 10 2.45 -2.68 -3.68
CA LEU A 10 1.69 -2.64 -4.91
C LEU A 10 0.21 -2.74 -4.56
N LEU A 11 -0.46 -1.60 -4.51
CA LEU A 11 -1.92 -1.55 -4.52
C LEU A 11 -2.35 -1.47 -5.98
N LEU A 12 -2.62 -2.63 -6.58
CA LEU A 12 -3.40 -2.69 -7.81
C LEU A 12 -4.87 -2.72 -7.39
N SER A 13 -5.54 -1.58 -7.52
CA SER A 13 -7.00 -1.51 -7.50
C SER A 13 -7.49 -2.33 -8.69
N ALA A 14 -8.19 -3.43 -8.43
CA ALA A 14 -8.84 -4.22 -9.46
C ALA A 14 -9.86 -3.32 -10.17
N VAL A 15 -9.63 -3.04 -11.45
CA VAL A 15 -10.62 -2.40 -12.31
C VAL A 15 -11.64 -3.48 -12.66
N ALA A 16 -12.75 -3.52 -11.93
CA ALA A 16 -13.89 -4.32 -12.36
C ALA A 16 -14.49 -3.64 -13.60
N LEU A 17 -14.32 -4.26 -14.77
CA LEU A 17 -14.98 -3.82 -15.99
C LEU A 17 -16.47 -4.20 -15.87
N ALA A 18 -17.33 -3.19 -15.74
CA ALA A 18 -18.77 -3.40 -15.92
C ALA A 18 -19.03 -3.64 -17.42
N ALA A 19 -18.97 -4.89 -17.84
CA ALA A 19 -19.55 -5.34 -19.10
C ALA A 19 -20.92 -5.94 -18.82
N ALA A 20 -21.97 -5.29 -19.32
CA ALA A 20 -23.33 -5.79 -19.27
C ALA A 20 -23.47 -7.04 -20.15
N ALA A 21 -23.46 -8.21 -19.52
CA ALA A 21 -24.05 -9.46 -19.98
C ALA A 21 -24.26 -10.36 -18.76
N GLU A 22 -25.35 -11.13 -18.72
CA GLU A 22 -25.62 -12.15 -17.69
C GLU A 22 -24.60 -13.30 -17.75
N GLU A 23 -23.33 -13.03 -17.46
CA GLU A 23 -22.34 -14.06 -17.17
C GLU A 23 -22.27 -14.22 -15.65
N THR A 24 -22.39 -15.47 -15.20
CA THR A 24 -22.12 -15.85 -13.81
C THR A 24 -20.76 -15.26 -13.44
N PRO A 25 -20.66 -14.44 -12.38
CA PRO A 25 -19.44 -13.67 -12.17
C PRO A 25 -18.29 -14.68 -11.99
N SER A 26 -17.37 -14.65 -12.95
CA SER A 26 -16.37 -15.69 -13.16
C SER A 26 -15.13 -15.38 -12.33
N THR A 27 -14.37 -16.42 -11.99
CA THR A 27 -13.11 -16.22 -11.28
C THR A 27 -12.04 -15.85 -12.30
N GLU A 28 -11.55 -14.61 -12.25
CA GLU A 28 -10.42 -14.16 -13.04
C GLU A 28 -9.11 -14.47 -12.31
N VAL A 29 -8.15 -15.03 -13.03
CA VAL A 29 -6.81 -15.30 -12.51
C VAL A 29 -5.80 -14.56 -13.39
N ALA A 30 -4.89 -13.83 -12.77
CA ALA A 30 -3.74 -13.26 -13.43
C ALA A 30 -2.45 -13.49 -12.63
N VAL A 31 -1.36 -13.71 -13.36
CA VAL A 31 -0.01 -13.84 -12.80
C VAL A 31 0.93 -12.89 -13.50
N GLY A 32 1.97 -12.43 -12.83
CA GLY A 32 2.87 -11.47 -13.43
C GLY A 32 4.11 -11.18 -12.64
N VAL A 33 4.82 -10.15 -13.08
CA VAL A 33 6.00 -9.64 -12.40
C VAL A 33 5.95 -8.12 -12.41
N ALA A 34 6.36 -7.53 -11.28
CA ALA A 34 6.42 -6.10 -11.09
C ALA A 34 7.81 -5.69 -10.64
N GLY A 35 8.33 -4.62 -11.23
CA GLY A 35 9.44 -3.84 -10.67
C GLY A 35 8.89 -2.63 -9.92
N GLY A 36 9.37 -2.36 -8.72
CA GLY A 36 8.93 -1.24 -7.89
C GLY A 36 10.10 -0.43 -7.35
N TYR A 37 9.95 0.90 -7.34
CA TYR A 37 10.83 1.85 -6.67
C TYR A 37 10.12 2.45 -5.46
N SER A 38 10.81 2.54 -4.33
CA SER A 38 10.33 3.25 -3.15
C SER A 38 11.44 4.12 -2.57
N LYS A 39 11.12 5.39 -2.32
CA LYS A 39 12.03 6.30 -1.62
C LYS A 39 12.12 5.89 -0.15
N GLY A 40 13.35 5.85 0.39
CA GLY A 40 13.56 5.59 1.81
C GLY A 40 12.93 6.66 2.67
N LEU A 41 12.19 6.27 3.71
CA LEU A 41 11.56 7.21 4.66
C LEU A 41 12.48 7.63 5.80
N TYR A 42 13.46 6.78 6.10
CA TYR A 42 14.38 6.98 7.20
C TYR A 42 15.58 7.79 6.74
N ARG A 43 16.08 8.66 7.60
CA ARG A 43 17.30 9.42 7.36
C ARG A 43 18.43 8.48 6.95
N SER A 44 19.20 8.92 5.95
CA SER A 44 20.29 8.14 5.35
C SER A 44 19.85 6.85 4.64
N TYR A 45 18.58 6.70 4.26
CA TYR A 45 18.15 5.62 3.37
C TYR A 45 18.04 6.11 1.94
N ASP A 46 18.82 5.49 1.05
CA ASP A 46 18.60 5.63 -0.37
C ASP A 46 17.31 4.93 -0.82
N GLY A 47 16.79 5.34 -1.97
CA GLY A 47 15.69 4.66 -2.65
C GLY A 47 16.05 3.24 -3.06
N ASN A 48 15.05 2.37 -3.12
CA ASN A 48 15.23 0.95 -3.45
C ASN A 48 14.41 0.53 -4.65
N TRP A 49 15.05 -0.27 -5.47
CA TRP A 49 14.40 -1.09 -6.48
C TRP A 49 14.10 -2.48 -5.94
N SER A 50 12.96 -3.00 -6.36
CA SER A 50 12.43 -4.28 -5.94
C SER A 50 11.76 -4.96 -7.12
N ALA A 51 11.75 -6.29 -7.13
CA ALA A 51 11.01 -7.06 -8.11
C ALA A 51 10.17 -8.11 -7.38
N LEU A 52 8.92 -8.28 -7.81
CA LEU A 52 7.96 -9.14 -7.13
C LEU A 52 7.17 -9.97 -8.12
N PRO A 53 7.00 -11.28 -7.88
CA PRO A 53 5.93 -12.00 -8.53
C PRO A 53 4.60 -11.40 -8.08
N LEU A 54 3.67 -11.29 -9.02
CA LEU A 54 2.31 -10.89 -8.77
C LEU A 54 1.38 -12.07 -9.03
N VAL A 55 0.43 -12.23 -8.12
CA VAL A 55 -0.71 -13.12 -8.29
C VAL A 55 -1.94 -12.30 -7.99
N GLN A 56 -2.89 -12.32 -8.91
CA GLN A 56 -4.20 -11.72 -8.75
C GLN A 56 -5.25 -12.79 -9.00
N VAL A 57 -6.21 -12.89 -8.10
CA VAL A 57 -7.39 -13.71 -8.25
C VAL A 57 -8.57 -12.86 -7.84
N GLU A 58 -9.51 -12.63 -8.75
CA GLU A 58 -10.75 -11.92 -8.48
C GLU A 58 -11.91 -12.88 -8.67
N SER A 59 -12.64 -13.14 -7.59
CA SER A 59 -13.79 -14.03 -7.55
C SER A 59 -14.99 -13.28 -6.95
N PRO A 60 -16.24 -13.69 -7.20
CA PRO A 60 -17.41 -13.07 -6.56
C PRO A 60 -17.34 -13.07 -5.03
N TYR A 61 -16.63 -14.03 -4.44
CA TYR A 61 -16.60 -14.26 -2.99
C TYR A 61 -15.28 -13.90 -2.33
N PHE A 62 -14.17 -13.91 -3.08
CA PHE A 62 -12.85 -13.66 -2.51
C PHE A 62 -11.94 -12.96 -3.50
N TYR A 63 -10.86 -12.40 -2.97
CA TYR A 63 -9.81 -11.80 -3.77
C TYR A 63 -8.44 -12.18 -3.22
N VAL A 64 -7.48 -12.23 -4.13
CA VAL A 64 -6.04 -12.22 -3.85
C VAL A 64 -5.46 -11.12 -4.73
N ARG A 65 -4.79 -10.14 -4.13
CA ARG A 65 -4.22 -8.96 -4.79
C ARG A 65 -2.79 -8.78 -4.33
N GLY A 66 -1.86 -9.54 -4.91
CA GLY A 66 -0.45 -9.50 -4.55
C GLY A 66 -0.21 -9.84 -3.07
N LEU A 67 -0.10 -8.82 -2.23
CA LEU A 67 0.18 -8.93 -0.79
C LEU A 67 -1.08 -8.92 0.10
N SER A 68 -2.25 -8.76 -0.52
CA SER A 68 -3.54 -8.73 0.15
C SER A 68 -4.38 -9.92 -0.26
N ALA A 69 -5.17 -10.46 0.66
CA ALA A 69 -6.18 -11.46 0.36
C ALA A 69 -7.38 -11.30 1.30
N GLY A 70 -8.57 -11.61 0.83
CA GLY A 70 -9.79 -11.44 1.61
C GLY A 70 -11.04 -11.98 0.94
N ALA A 71 -12.16 -11.73 1.59
CA ALA A 71 -13.49 -12.11 1.15
C ALA A 71 -14.36 -10.87 0.86
N ARG A 72 -15.20 -11.00 -0.16
CA ARG A 72 -16.37 -10.14 -0.41
C ARG A 72 -17.49 -10.63 0.47
N VAL A 73 -17.81 -9.86 1.51
CA VAL A 73 -18.85 -10.24 2.48
C VAL A 73 -20.22 -9.67 2.12
N PHE A 74 -20.24 -8.61 1.31
CA PHE A 74 -21.46 -8.02 0.78
C PHE A 74 -21.17 -7.35 -0.56
N SER A 75 -22.09 -7.54 -1.51
CA SER A 75 -22.18 -6.75 -2.73
C SER A 75 -23.66 -6.47 -2.98
N SER A 76 -24.01 -5.21 -3.28
CA SER A 76 -25.38 -4.88 -3.66
C SER A 76 -25.71 -5.45 -5.04
N ASP A 77 -27.01 -5.64 -5.33
CA ASP A 77 -27.47 -6.19 -6.60
C ASP A 77 -27.05 -5.31 -7.79
N ASP A 78 -27.02 -3.99 -7.60
CA ASP A 78 -26.55 -3.00 -8.58
C ASP A 78 -25.02 -2.81 -8.60
N GLN A 79 -24.28 -3.59 -7.78
CA GLN A 79 -22.82 -3.52 -7.61
C GLN A 79 -22.28 -2.15 -7.16
N ALA A 80 -23.15 -1.22 -6.73
CA ALA A 80 -22.74 0.10 -6.25
C ALA A 80 -22.05 0.05 -4.89
N HIS A 81 -22.33 -0.97 -4.08
CA HIS A 81 -21.84 -1.11 -2.72
C HIS A 81 -21.12 -2.43 -2.53
N GLU A 82 -19.88 -2.40 -2.07
CA GLU A 82 -19.09 -3.61 -1.79
C GLU A 82 -18.45 -3.49 -0.39
N LEU A 83 -18.54 -4.57 0.39
CA LEU A 83 -17.85 -4.70 1.67
C LEU A 83 -16.86 -5.86 1.60
N LEU A 84 -15.62 -5.56 1.95
CA LEU A 84 -14.47 -6.46 1.91
C LEU A 84 -13.91 -6.65 3.32
N VAL A 85 -13.58 -7.89 3.65
CA VAL A 85 -12.79 -8.22 4.84
C VAL A 85 -11.57 -8.99 4.38
N GLY A 86 -10.37 -8.57 4.81
CA GLY A 86 -9.16 -9.22 4.35
C GLY A 86 -7.97 -9.00 5.27
N SER A 87 -6.80 -9.31 4.73
CA SER A 87 -5.53 -9.08 5.38
C SER A 87 -4.50 -8.66 4.36
N THR A 88 -3.66 -7.71 4.76
CA THR A 88 -2.60 -7.15 3.91
C THR A 88 -1.25 -7.24 4.61
N TRP A 89 -0.24 -7.71 3.89
CA TRP A 89 1.14 -7.57 4.32
C TRP A 89 1.68 -6.18 3.95
N GLN A 90 1.83 -5.32 4.97
CA GLN A 90 2.32 -3.95 4.84
C GLN A 90 3.83 -3.92 4.67
N LEU A 91 4.30 -4.04 3.44
CA LEU A 91 5.72 -4.01 3.09
C LEU A 91 6.23 -2.60 2.79
N GLY A 92 7.51 -2.38 3.05
CA GLY A 92 8.21 -1.12 2.72
C GLY A 92 8.44 -0.17 3.90
N GLN A 93 7.87 -0.46 5.07
CA GLN A 93 7.99 0.37 6.27
C GLN A 93 9.08 -0.13 7.25
N ALA A 94 9.68 -1.29 7.00
CA ALA A 94 10.72 -1.83 7.88
C ALA A 94 11.97 -0.93 7.98
N PHE A 95 12.39 -0.67 9.20
CA PHE A 95 13.67 -0.03 9.52
C PHE A 95 14.72 -1.09 9.88
N LYS A 96 15.82 -1.14 9.13
CA LYS A 96 17.01 -1.95 9.42
C LYS A 96 18.19 -1.04 9.80
N PRO A 97 18.65 -1.04 11.06
CA PRO A 97 19.71 -0.14 11.51
C PRO A 97 20.98 -0.23 10.66
N SER A 98 21.37 -1.45 10.27
CA SER A 98 22.54 -1.74 9.42
C SER A 98 22.53 -1.12 8.02
N ARG A 99 21.39 -0.57 7.59
CA ARG A 99 21.24 0.10 6.28
C ARG A 99 21.48 1.61 6.38
N ALA A 100 21.29 2.20 7.56
CA ALA A 100 21.50 3.63 7.73
C ALA A 100 23.00 3.93 7.62
N ASP A 101 23.38 4.88 6.78
CA ASP A 101 24.69 5.51 6.84
C ASP A 101 24.70 6.63 7.90
N ASP A 102 24.33 6.23 9.13
CA ASP A 102 24.26 7.11 10.29
C ASP A 102 24.48 6.25 11.54
N ARG A 103 25.59 6.52 12.25
CA ARG A 103 25.98 5.74 13.43
C ARG A 103 24.95 5.81 14.55
N GLN A 104 24.22 6.92 14.69
CA GLN A 104 23.18 7.05 15.71
C GLN A 104 21.98 6.18 15.37
N LEU A 105 21.54 6.18 14.10
CA LEU A 105 20.44 5.33 13.63
C LEU A 105 20.79 3.83 13.68
N GLN A 106 22.06 3.48 13.46
CA GLN A 106 22.54 2.10 13.63
C GLN A 106 22.39 1.56 15.06
N GLN A 107 22.27 2.43 16.08
CA GLN A 107 22.02 2.03 17.47
C GLN A 107 20.53 1.92 17.83
N LEU A 108 19.61 2.24 16.92
CA LEU A 108 18.18 2.08 17.15
C LEU A 108 17.76 0.62 16.94
N ASP A 109 16.65 0.21 17.53
CA ASP A 109 16.19 -1.18 17.38
C ASP A 109 15.54 -1.37 15.99
N ARG A 110 15.60 -2.59 15.45
CA ARG A 110 15.01 -2.90 14.13
C ARG A 110 13.48 -2.81 14.15
N ARG A 111 12.87 -2.15 13.16
CA ARG A 111 11.43 -2.22 12.89
C ARG A 111 11.16 -3.21 11.76
N ARG A 112 10.08 -3.98 11.87
CA ARG A 112 9.70 -5.02 10.90
C ARG A 112 8.38 -4.63 10.28
N ASP A 113 8.15 -5.09 9.06
CA ASP A 113 6.85 -4.99 8.40
C ASP A 113 5.75 -5.59 9.27
N ILE A 114 4.50 -5.21 9.04
CA ILE A 114 3.35 -5.73 9.79
C ILE A 114 2.38 -6.44 8.85
N VAL A 115 1.48 -7.23 9.45
CA VAL A 115 0.32 -7.79 8.77
C VAL A 115 -0.90 -7.17 9.42
N THR A 116 -1.83 -6.67 8.62
CA THR A 116 -3.07 -6.06 9.09
C THR A 116 -4.27 -6.94 8.79
N ALA A 117 -5.28 -6.91 9.64
CA ALA A 117 -6.64 -7.27 9.27
C ALA A 117 -7.34 -6.00 8.79
N ASP A 118 -8.04 -6.10 7.66
CA ASP A 118 -8.58 -4.98 6.92
C ASP A 118 -10.10 -5.14 6.74
N LEU A 119 -10.81 -4.03 6.90
CA LEU A 119 -12.22 -3.86 6.55
C LEU A 119 -12.30 -2.70 5.56
N ALA A 120 -12.80 -2.95 4.36
CA ALA A 120 -12.94 -1.92 3.34
C ALA A 120 -14.36 -1.89 2.79
N TYR A 121 -14.85 -0.68 2.56
CA TYR A 121 -16.14 -0.41 1.94
C TYR A 121 -15.93 0.44 0.69
N ASN A 122 -16.44 -0.03 -0.44
CA ASN A 122 -16.42 0.68 -1.71
C ASN A 122 -17.81 1.17 -2.06
N PHE A 123 -17.88 2.42 -2.51
CA PHE A 123 -19.06 3.01 -3.12
C PHE A 123 -18.74 3.40 -4.56
N TYR A 124 -19.19 2.56 -5.49
CA TYR A 124 -19.03 2.77 -6.93
C TYR A 124 -20.17 3.62 -7.48
N SER A 125 -19.81 4.56 -8.34
CA SER A 125 -20.74 5.42 -9.07
C SER A 125 -20.23 5.65 -10.50
N PRO A 126 -21.06 6.19 -11.41
CA PRO A 126 -20.59 6.62 -12.73
C PRO A 126 -19.46 7.65 -12.69
N TYR A 127 -19.29 8.35 -11.56
CA TYR A 127 -18.26 9.36 -11.37
C TYR A 127 -17.01 8.82 -10.65
N GLY A 128 -16.91 7.51 -10.39
CA GLY A 128 -15.76 6.91 -9.71
C GLY A 128 -16.13 6.13 -8.45
N ASN A 129 -15.11 5.75 -7.67
CA ASN A 129 -15.23 4.98 -6.44
C ASN A 129 -14.78 5.79 -5.22
N VAL A 130 -15.54 5.70 -4.13
CA VAL A 130 -15.09 6.12 -2.80
C VAL A 130 -14.82 4.87 -1.96
N GLU A 131 -13.55 4.65 -1.63
CA GLU A 131 -13.12 3.57 -0.75
C GLU A 131 -12.89 4.12 0.66
N THR A 132 -13.47 3.47 1.67
CA THR A 132 -13.14 3.68 3.07
C THR A 132 -12.57 2.39 3.64
N GLN A 133 -11.36 2.45 4.19
CA GLN A 133 -10.69 1.29 4.77
C GLN A 133 -10.30 1.54 6.22
N TRP A 134 -10.43 0.52 7.05
CA TRP A 134 -9.86 0.45 8.38
C TRP A 134 -8.97 -0.79 8.49
N SER A 135 -7.82 -0.65 9.14
CA SER A 135 -6.84 -1.72 9.28
C SER A 135 -6.30 -1.78 10.71
N ALA A 136 -6.15 -2.98 11.25
CA ALA A 136 -5.54 -3.21 12.57
C ALA A 136 -4.38 -4.20 12.46
N ASP A 137 -3.27 -3.90 13.14
CA ASP A 137 -2.12 -4.79 13.19
C ASP A 137 -2.42 -6.09 13.95
N ILE A 138 -2.35 -7.21 13.23
CA ILE A 138 -2.52 -8.57 13.77
C ILE A 138 -1.19 -9.32 13.94
N SER A 139 -0.07 -8.73 13.52
CA SER A 139 1.27 -9.30 13.71
C SER A 139 1.83 -9.09 15.13
N GLY A 140 1.13 -8.31 15.96
CA GLY A 140 1.50 -8.04 17.36
C GLY A 140 2.67 -7.09 17.55
N ARG A 141 3.14 -6.43 16.49
CA ARG A 141 4.35 -5.60 16.49
C ARG A 141 4.05 -4.15 16.90
N SER A 142 3.34 -3.42 16.04
CA SER A 142 2.95 -2.04 16.28
C SER A 142 1.73 -1.91 17.19
N LYS A 143 0.81 -2.89 17.14
CA LYS A 143 -0.50 -2.87 17.83
C LYS A 143 -1.32 -1.61 17.51
N GLY A 144 -1.02 -0.99 16.37
CA GLY A 144 -1.64 0.23 15.90
C GLY A 144 -2.74 -0.03 14.88
N GLN A 145 -3.45 1.04 14.58
CA GLN A 145 -4.55 1.07 13.63
C GLN A 145 -4.29 2.12 12.55
N LEU A 146 -4.79 1.84 11.36
CA LEU A 146 -4.82 2.74 10.22
C LEU A 146 -6.28 2.91 9.76
N ALA A 147 -6.58 4.04 9.17
CA ALA A 147 -7.82 4.24 8.44
C ALA A 147 -7.55 5.10 7.21
N SER A 148 -8.30 4.93 6.14
CA SER A 148 -8.18 5.77 4.95
C SER A 148 -9.52 6.00 4.28
N ILE A 149 -9.61 7.15 3.61
CA ILE A 149 -10.66 7.45 2.65
C ILE A 149 -9.97 7.84 1.35
N GLN A 150 -10.36 7.21 0.24
CA GLN A 150 -9.82 7.43 -1.09
C GLN A 150 -10.97 7.67 -2.07
N TYR A 151 -10.83 8.65 -2.95
CA TYR A 151 -11.65 8.79 -4.14
C TYR A 151 -10.81 8.47 -5.37
N SER A 152 -11.33 7.63 -6.25
CA SER A 152 -10.66 7.19 -7.49
C SER A 152 -11.59 7.40 -8.68
N TYR A 153 -11.06 7.90 -9.80
CA TYR A 153 -11.81 8.05 -11.04
C TYR A 153 -11.28 7.06 -12.08
N PHE A 154 -12.16 6.34 -12.78
CA PHE A 154 -11.77 5.35 -13.80
C PHE A 154 -11.88 5.98 -15.18
N TRP A 155 -10.76 6.50 -15.68
CA TRP A 155 -10.71 7.09 -17.02
C TRP A 155 -10.30 6.05 -18.06
N GLN A 156 -11.18 5.79 -19.01
CA GLN A 156 -10.95 4.84 -20.12
C GLN A 156 -10.98 5.59 -21.45
N PRO A 157 -9.84 6.17 -21.89
CA PRO A 157 -9.77 6.90 -23.15
C PRO A 157 -9.96 6.00 -24.39
N ASP A 158 -9.67 4.70 -24.27
CA ASP A 158 -9.95 3.67 -25.26
C ASP A 158 -10.20 2.31 -24.58
N GLU A 159 -10.53 1.27 -25.35
CA GLU A 159 -10.85 -0.07 -24.81
C GLU A 159 -9.67 -0.78 -24.15
N ALA A 160 -8.44 -0.45 -24.54
CA ALA A 160 -7.23 -1.13 -24.07
C ALA A 160 -6.62 -0.44 -22.84
N LEU A 161 -6.77 0.88 -22.71
CA LEU A 161 -6.16 1.68 -21.66
C LEU A 161 -7.17 2.10 -20.57
N THR A 162 -6.88 1.73 -19.33
CA THR A 162 -7.52 2.32 -18.14
C THR A 162 -6.50 3.13 -17.37
N VAL A 163 -6.85 4.36 -17.01
CA VAL A 163 -6.07 5.23 -16.11
C VAL A 163 -6.94 5.55 -14.90
N THR A 164 -6.41 5.30 -13.70
CA THR A 164 -7.11 5.46 -12.44
C THR A 164 -6.36 6.46 -11.56
N PRO A 165 -6.56 7.78 -11.74
CA PRO A 165 -6.13 8.76 -10.75
C PRO A 165 -6.94 8.62 -9.47
N ALA A 166 -6.30 8.81 -8.32
CA ALA A 166 -6.94 8.84 -7.03
C ALA A 166 -6.30 9.86 -6.07
N ILE A 167 -7.11 10.32 -5.13
CA ILE A 167 -6.70 11.17 -4.02
C ILE A 167 -7.27 10.59 -2.74
N GLY A 168 -6.51 10.63 -1.67
CA GLY A 168 -7.00 10.16 -0.39
C GLY A 168 -6.25 10.73 0.80
N VAL A 169 -6.70 10.31 1.97
CA VAL A 169 -6.07 10.63 3.24
C VAL A 169 -5.98 9.36 4.09
N LYS A 170 -4.80 9.13 4.66
CA LYS A 170 -4.55 8.03 5.59
C LYS A 170 -4.35 8.57 7.01
N TYR A 171 -5.17 8.12 7.93
CA TYR A 171 -4.94 8.23 9.36
C TYR A 171 -4.04 7.09 9.84
N ALA A 172 -3.00 7.42 10.61
CA ALA A 172 -2.21 6.45 11.36
C ALA A 172 -2.22 6.83 12.84
N ASP A 173 -2.55 5.86 13.69
CA ASP A 173 -2.60 6.13 15.12
C ASP A 173 -1.20 6.30 15.74
N LYS A 174 -1.19 6.74 17.00
CA LYS A 174 0.06 6.93 17.75
C LYS A 174 0.86 5.64 17.95
N ARG A 175 0.22 4.46 18.01
CA ARG A 175 0.93 3.19 18.25
C ARG A 175 1.70 2.78 17.01
N TYR A 176 1.06 2.87 15.84
CA TYR A 176 1.70 2.68 14.54
C TYR A 176 2.88 3.64 14.37
N ASN A 177 2.65 4.94 14.60
CA ASN A 177 3.70 5.93 14.42
C ASN A 177 4.87 5.78 15.40
N ARG A 178 4.60 5.44 16.67
CA ARG A 178 5.67 5.21 17.66
C ARG A 178 6.47 3.96 17.35
N TYR A 179 5.84 2.94 16.79
CA TYR A 179 6.56 1.75 16.34
C TYR A 179 7.53 2.09 15.22
N TYR A 180 7.08 2.76 14.15
CA TYR A 180 7.93 3.01 12.99
C TYR A 180 8.89 4.20 13.15
N TYR A 181 8.50 5.23 13.89
CA TYR A 181 9.21 6.53 13.93
C TYR A 181 9.50 7.03 15.35
N GLY A 182 9.24 6.23 16.37
CA GLY A 182 9.56 6.56 17.77
C GLY A 182 10.96 6.13 18.18
N ILE A 183 11.55 6.88 19.10
CA ILE A 183 12.83 6.59 19.76
C ILE A 183 12.54 6.46 21.26
N THR A 184 12.71 5.26 21.80
CA THR A 184 12.53 4.97 23.22
C THR A 184 13.64 5.58 24.08
N ALA A 185 13.43 5.71 25.39
CA ALA A 185 14.48 6.19 26.29
C ALA A 185 15.75 5.30 26.26
N LYS A 186 15.59 3.99 26.08
CA LYS A 186 16.72 3.04 25.97
C LYS A 186 17.50 3.26 24.67
N GLU A 187 16.80 3.49 23.57
CA GLU A 187 17.42 3.81 22.27
C GLU A 187 18.10 5.17 22.29
N ALA A 188 17.46 6.18 22.90
CA ALA A 188 18.04 7.51 23.08
C ALA A 188 19.38 7.44 23.85
N ALA A 189 19.41 6.69 24.95
CA ALA A 189 20.62 6.52 25.77
C ALA A 189 21.81 5.90 25.01
N ARG A 190 21.56 5.01 24.03
CA ARG A 190 22.63 4.37 23.25
C ARG A 190 22.97 5.09 21.93
N SER A 191 22.02 5.76 21.31
CA SER A 191 22.20 6.46 20.03
C SER A 191 22.66 7.91 20.17
N GLY A 192 22.40 8.53 21.34
CA GLY A 192 22.55 9.97 21.53
C GLY A 192 21.47 10.80 20.84
N LEU A 193 20.47 10.18 20.22
CA LEU A 193 19.29 10.89 19.69
C LEU A 193 18.31 11.21 20.83
N PRO A 194 17.55 12.32 20.74
CA PRO A 194 16.53 12.60 21.73
C PRO A 194 15.42 11.54 21.66
N ALA A 195 14.91 11.13 22.84
CA ALA A 195 13.73 10.30 22.91
C ALA A 195 12.56 11.02 22.22
N TYR A 196 11.79 10.28 21.43
CA TYR A 196 10.74 10.85 20.59
C TYR A 196 9.54 9.92 20.51
N ALA A 197 8.34 10.47 20.71
CA ALA A 197 7.09 9.70 20.75
C ALA A 197 6.04 10.38 19.89
N PRO A 198 5.98 10.08 18.57
CA PRO A 198 5.01 10.70 17.68
C PRO A 198 3.57 10.41 18.13
N GLY A 199 2.68 11.36 17.87
CA GLY A 199 1.24 11.22 18.02
C GLY A 199 0.61 10.52 16.81
N ALA A 200 -0.72 10.62 16.72
CA ALA A 200 -1.44 10.19 15.53
C ALA A 200 -1.30 11.22 14.41
N THR A 201 -1.38 10.79 13.16
CA THR A 201 -1.17 11.65 12.00
C THR A 201 -2.13 11.39 10.86
N LEU A 202 -2.47 12.45 10.13
CA LEU A 202 -3.10 12.38 8.82
C LEU A 202 -2.05 12.55 7.71
N GLN A 203 -2.15 11.73 6.68
CA GLN A 203 -1.23 11.62 5.56
C GLN A 203 -2.04 11.65 4.25
N PRO A 204 -2.33 12.85 3.71
CA PRO A 204 -2.85 12.98 2.36
C PRO A 204 -1.95 12.32 1.31
N TYR A 205 -2.53 11.80 0.24
CA TYR A 205 -1.78 11.25 -0.87
C TYR A 205 -2.48 11.44 -2.20
N LEU A 206 -1.67 11.42 -3.25
CA LEU A 206 -2.07 11.31 -4.65
C LEU A 206 -1.59 9.95 -5.16
N ASP A 207 -2.42 9.32 -5.97
CA ASP A 207 -2.14 8.03 -6.59
C ASP A 207 -2.57 8.08 -8.06
N VAL A 208 -1.85 7.38 -8.91
CA VAL A 208 -2.27 7.11 -10.28
C VAL A 208 -1.82 5.72 -10.65
N ALA A 209 -2.74 4.95 -11.22
CA ALA A 209 -2.46 3.67 -11.85
C ALA A 209 -2.88 3.73 -13.33
N ALA A 210 -2.19 2.97 -14.17
CA ALA A 210 -2.57 2.76 -15.56
C ALA A 210 -2.38 1.28 -15.90
N GLU A 211 -3.34 0.70 -16.63
CA GLU A 211 -3.26 -0.64 -17.20
C GLU A 211 -3.56 -0.57 -18.70
N TYR A 212 -2.66 -1.14 -19.51
CA TYR A 212 -2.79 -1.24 -20.96
C TYR A 212 -2.88 -2.70 -21.39
N ARG A 213 -4.05 -3.10 -21.91
CA ARG A 213 -4.35 -4.44 -22.42
C ARG A 213 -4.01 -4.51 -23.90
N PHE A 214 -2.80 -4.96 -24.23
CA PHE A 214 -2.36 -5.09 -25.62
C PHE A 214 -2.73 -6.44 -26.26
N SER A 215 -3.27 -7.40 -25.49
CA SER A 215 -3.92 -8.60 -26.00
C SER A 215 -4.96 -9.13 -25.02
N ARG A 216 -5.67 -10.21 -25.39
CA ARG A 216 -6.67 -10.86 -24.51
C ARG A 216 -6.05 -11.41 -23.21
N HIS A 217 -4.79 -11.84 -23.27
CA HIS A 217 -4.11 -12.47 -22.15
C HIS A 217 -3.07 -11.56 -21.49
N PHE A 218 -2.50 -10.58 -22.19
CA PHE A 218 -1.40 -9.77 -21.65
C PHE A 218 -1.81 -8.32 -21.44
N SER A 219 -1.47 -7.81 -20.26
CA SER A 219 -1.49 -6.38 -19.96
C SER A 219 -0.18 -5.90 -19.35
N ALA A 220 0.13 -4.63 -19.57
CA ALA A 220 1.17 -3.90 -18.86
C ALA A 220 0.51 -2.94 -17.89
N PHE A 221 1.11 -2.71 -16.74
CA PHE A 221 0.64 -1.70 -15.80
C PHE A 221 1.78 -0.82 -15.29
N ALA A 222 1.42 0.37 -14.84
CA ALA A 222 2.28 1.27 -14.10
C ALA A 222 1.48 1.96 -13.00
N SER A 223 2.12 2.25 -11.87
CA SER A 223 1.51 3.02 -10.78
C SER A 223 2.51 3.95 -10.12
N ALA A 224 2.01 5.04 -9.54
CA ALA A 224 2.78 5.97 -8.75
C ALA A 224 1.93 6.54 -7.61
N ARG A 225 2.50 6.59 -6.41
CA ARG A 225 1.89 7.19 -5.22
C ARG A 225 2.84 8.22 -4.62
N LEU A 226 2.30 9.38 -4.29
CA LEU A 226 2.97 10.43 -3.55
C LEU A 226 2.17 10.74 -2.28
N GLU A 227 2.70 10.37 -1.13
CA GLU A 227 2.07 10.57 0.17
C GLU A 227 2.82 11.61 0.99
N THR A 228 2.13 12.58 1.60
CA THR A 228 2.78 13.50 2.56
C THR A 228 2.92 12.82 3.91
N LEU A 229 4.10 12.93 4.50
CA LEU A 229 4.29 12.43 5.87
C LEU A 229 3.55 13.30 6.88
N GLY A 230 3.03 12.67 7.91
CA GLY A 230 2.39 13.36 9.02
C GLY A 230 3.34 14.31 9.75
N ALA A 231 2.83 15.40 10.33
CA ALA A 231 3.66 16.41 11.00
C ALA A 231 4.56 15.83 12.11
N ASP A 232 4.04 14.88 12.90
CA ASP A 232 4.82 14.21 13.95
C ASP A 232 5.84 13.22 13.38
N VAL A 233 5.54 12.58 12.26
CA VAL A 233 6.49 11.69 11.58
C VAL A 233 7.67 12.51 11.03
N LYS A 234 7.40 13.66 10.39
CA LYS A 234 8.41 14.61 9.88
C LYS A 234 9.32 15.19 10.97
N ARG A 235 8.85 15.21 12.22
CA ARG A 235 9.63 15.71 13.38
C ARG A 235 10.44 14.62 14.06
N SER A 236 10.30 13.35 13.64
CA SER A 236 11.11 12.27 14.18
C SER A 236 12.57 12.45 13.78
N PRO A 237 13.54 12.31 14.71
CA PRO A 237 14.96 12.28 14.37
C PRO A 237 15.35 11.14 13.42
N MET A 238 14.45 10.18 13.20
CA MET A 238 14.63 9.07 12.26
C MET A 238 14.29 9.43 10.82
N VAL A 239 13.68 10.59 10.54
CA VAL A 239 13.08 10.93 9.24
C VAL A 239 13.62 12.28 8.77
N ASP A 240 14.05 12.37 7.52
CA ASP A 240 14.45 13.62 6.84
C ASP A 240 13.57 13.95 5.62
N GLU A 241 12.64 13.06 5.28
CA GLU A 241 11.75 13.20 4.14
C GLU A 241 10.47 13.97 4.46
N ARG A 242 9.91 14.61 3.44
CA ARG A 242 8.59 15.29 3.53
C ARG A 242 7.48 14.48 2.88
N PHE A 243 7.83 13.66 1.90
CA PHE A 243 6.92 12.86 1.11
C PHE A 243 7.47 11.46 0.95
N HIS A 244 6.57 10.48 0.92
CA HIS A 244 6.87 9.13 0.47
C HIS A 244 6.48 8.99 -0.99
N PHE A 245 7.46 8.78 -1.86
CA PHE A 245 7.19 8.39 -3.24
C PHE A 245 7.38 6.89 -3.42
N GLN A 246 6.40 6.27 -4.07
CA GLN A 246 6.44 4.88 -4.50
C GLN A 246 5.97 4.80 -5.95
N GLY A 247 6.58 3.94 -6.73
CA GLY A 247 6.11 3.67 -8.09
C GLY A 247 6.45 2.26 -8.51
N ALA A 248 5.69 1.73 -9.45
CA ALA A 248 5.93 0.40 -9.97
C ALA A 248 5.45 0.26 -11.40
N ALA A 249 5.96 -0.76 -12.09
CA ALA A 249 5.49 -1.16 -13.40
C ALA A 249 5.70 -2.66 -13.59
N GLY A 250 4.89 -3.28 -14.43
CA GLY A 250 4.96 -4.71 -14.64
C GLY A 250 4.12 -5.23 -15.79
N LEU A 251 4.15 -6.54 -15.93
CA LEU A 251 3.37 -7.30 -16.91
C LEU A 251 2.49 -8.31 -16.17
N LEU A 252 1.28 -8.50 -16.66
CA LEU A 252 0.31 -9.47 -16.19
C LEU A 252 -0.12 -10.38 -17.35
N TYR A 253 -0.27 -11.66 -17.06
CA TYR A 253 -0.90 -12.67 -17.89
C TYR A 253 -2.21 -13.11 -17.24
N ARG A 254 -3.34 -12.89 -17.90
CA ARG A 254 -4.69 -13.28 -17.48
C ARG A 254 -5.11 -14.55 -18.23
N PHE A 255 -5.59 -15.53 -17.48
CA PHE A 255 -6.03 -16.83 -18.00
C PHE A 255 -7.40 -16.75 -18.66
#